data_AF-A0A971K0Q3-F1
#
_entry.id   AF-A0A971K0Q3-F1
#
_cell.length_a   1.000
_cell.length_b   1.000
_cell.length_c   1.000
_cell.angle_alpha   90.00
_cell.angle_beta   90.00
_cell.angle_gamma   90.00
#
_symmetry.space_group_name_H-M   'P 1'
#
loop_
_entity.id
_entity.type
_entity.pdbx_description
1 polymer ?
#
loop_
_entity_poly.entity_id
_entity_poly.type
_entity_poly.pdbx_seq_one_letter_code
_entity_poly.pdbx_strand_id
1 'polypeptide(L)'
;MRKRVLAMLVLLCVLIPASLGARSLASVSLGFGASYLPDDDLEFSQGLSDPDNWCFHGELSARFTVLQAQALIFPVQCNAGNQGILLIGMGSLSLPMVGSLLSLELGGGVGLTYVPSTSDDVHPSYILGRGDQVETDTMPFGEALYQSPIYLQAALSSELGPVGLRLRYLMKTKTSCADVFGEAGVWSIFNVDSGALSLVLSLKMF
;
A
#
# COMPACT_ATOMS: atom_id res chain seq x y z
N MET A 1 -19.27 -24.43 -22.39
CA MET A 1 -18.42 -23.84 -21.33
C MET A 1 -16.99 -24.40 -21.30
N ARG A 2 -16.80 -25.73 -21.33
CA ARG A 2 -15.46 -26.38 -21.27
C ARG A 2 -14.43 -25.88 -22.32
N LYS A 3 -14.84 -25.62 -23.56
CA LYS A 3 -13.96 -25.11 -24.64
C LYS A 3 -13.52 -23.66 -24.42
N ARG A 4 -14.36 -22.82 -23.80
CA ARG A 4 -14.01 -21.42 -23.48
C ARG A 4 -13.06 -21.36 -22.30
N VAL A 5 -13.28 -22.18 -21.28
CA VAL A 5 -12.36 -22.33 -20.13
C VAL A 5 -11.00 -22.85 -20.59
N LEU A 6 -10.97 -23.86 -21.47
CA LEU A 6 -9.74 -24.40 -22.04
C LEU A 6 -8.98 -23.36 -22.87
N ALA A 7 -9.69 -22.60 -23.72
CA ALA A 7 -9.09 -21.52 -24.49
C ALA A 7 -8.52 -20.41 -23.58
N MET A 8 -9.23 -20.05 -22.50
CA MET A 8 -8.77 -19.08 -21.51
C MET A 8 -7.53 -19.58 -20.77
N LEU A 9 -7.48 -20.86 -20.40
CA LEU A 9 -6.33 -21.51 -19.77
C LEU A 9 -5.12 -21.56 -20.70
N VAL A 10 -5.30 -21.94 -21.96
CA VAL A 10 -4.22 -21.93 -22.97
C VAL A 10 -3.73 -20.50 -23.21
N LEU A 11 -4.64 -19.53 -23.29
CA LEU A 11 -4.28 -18.12 -23.43
C LEU A 11 -3.46 -17.64 -22.20
N LEU A 12 -3.88 -17.99 -20.99
CA LEU A 12 -3.15 -17.71 -19.75
C LEU A 12 -1.75 -18.35 -19.78
N CYS A 13 -1.67 -19.64 -20.15
CA CYS A 13 -0.43 -20.41 -20.18
C CYS A 13 0.55 -19.96 -21.28
N VAL A 14 0.09 -19.27 -22.32
CA VAL A 14 0.97 -18.75 -23.39
C VAL A 14 1.34 -17.28 -23.15
N LEU A 15 0.38 -16.45 -22.71
CA LEU A 15 0.63 -15.02 -22.48
C LEU A 15 1.46 -14.77 -21.21
N ILE A 16 1.27 -15.57 -20.15
CA ILE A 16 2.01 -15.39 -18.90
C ILE A 16 3.52 -15.64 -19.12
N PRO A 17 3.98 -16.76 -19.72
CA PRO A 17 5.42 -16.98 -19.93
C PRO A 17 6.05 -16.01 -20.92
N ALA A 18 5.34 -15.65 -22.00
CA ALA A 18 5.86 -14.70 -23.00
C ALA A 18 6.02 -13.28 -22.44
N SER A 19 5.12 -12.84 -21.56
CA SER A 19 5.22 -11.54 -20.89
C SER A 19 6.24 -11.53 -19.75
N LEU A 20 6.39 -12.65 -19.03
CA LEU A 20 7.42 -12.82 -17.99
C LEU A 20 8.85 -12.83 -18.55
N GLY A 21 9.06 -13.38 -19.75
CA GLY A 21 10.39 -13.49 -20.37
C GLY A 21 11.03 -12.16 -20.77
N ALA A 22 10.24 -11.08 -20.91
CA ALA A 22 10.73 -9.75 -21.31
C ALA A 22 11.07 -8.82 -20.13
N ARG A 23 10.82 -9.27 -18.89
CA ARG A 23 10.99 -8.47 -17.67
C ARG A 23 12.06 -9.11 -16.78
N SER A 24 12.74 -8.33 -15.95
CA SER A 24 13.69 -8.90 -14.99
C SER A 24 12.94 -9.79 -13.99
N LEU A 25 13.51 -10.96 -13.69
CA LEU A 25 12.96 -11.92 -12.73
C LEU A 25 12.96 -11.36 -11.31
N ALA A 26 13.97 -10.57 -10.97
CA ALA A 26 14.02 -9.84 -9.71
C ALA A 26 14.19 -8.35 -10.00
N SER A 27 13.65 -7.51 -9.13
CA SER A 27 13.99 -6.09 -9.11
C SER A 27 13.80 -5.51 -7.72
N VAL A 28 14.67 -4.59 -7.33
CA VAL A 28 14.45 -3.76 -6.14
C VAL A 28 14.50 -2.31 -6.54
N SER A 29 13.50 -1.54 -6.09
CA SER A 29 13.36 -0.14 -6.44
C SER A 29 13.11 0.71 -5.20
N LEU A 30 13.73 1.87 -5.18
CA LEU A 30 13.45 2.93 -4.22
C LEU A 30 12.52 3.94 -4.89
N GLY A 31 11.43 4.32 -4.22
CA GLY A 31 10.41 5.22 -4.75
C GLY A 31 10.09 6.36 -3.82
N PHE A 32 9.64 7.44 -4.44
CA PHE A 32 9.11 8.63 -3.79
C PHE A 32 7.79 8.98 -4.46
N GLY A 33 6.78 9.29 -3.67
CA GLY A 33 5.46 9.57 -4.20
C GLY A 33 4.70 10.63 -3.41
N ALA A 34 3.60 11.05 -3.99
CA ALA A 34 2.63 11.94 -3.37
C ALA A 34 1.26 11.25 -3.42
N SER A 35 0.55 11.26 -2.31
CA SER A 35 -0.79 10.68 -2.16
C SER A 35 -1.78 11.78 -1.88
N TYR A 36 -2.84 11.80 -2.68
CA TYR A 36 -3.98 12.68 -2.50
C TYR A 36 -4.99 12.02 -1.55
N LEU A 37 -5.22 12.67 -0.41
CA LEU A 37 -6.17 12.31 0.65
C LEU A 37 -7.11 13.50 0.89
N PRO A 38 -8.19 13.64 0.13
CA PRO A 38 -9.15 14.71 0.35
C PRO A 38 -10.00 14.46 1.59
N ASP A 39 -10.43 15.55 2.23
CA ASP A 39 -11.59 15.53 3.10
C ASP A 39 -12.86 15.21 2.29
N ASP A 40 -13.78 14.44 2.91
CA ASP A 40 -14.95 13.85 2.26
C ASP A 40 -15.93 14.88 1.63
N ASP A 41 -15.81 16.17 1.97
CA ASP A 41 -16.74 17.24 1.59
C ASP A 41 -16.26 18.13 0.41
N LEU A 42 -15.08 17.86 -0.17
CA LEU A 42 -14.51 18.71 -1.23
C LEU A 42 -14.74 18.17 -2.65
N GLU A 43 -15.08 19.06 -3.60
CA GLU A 43 -15.06 18.72 -5.02
C GLU A 43 -13.64 18.33 -5.46
N PHE A 44 -13.50 17.23 -6.19
CA PHE A 44 -12.20 16.66 -6.59
C PHE A 44 -11.22 17.67 -7.20
N SER A 45 -11.69 18.56 -8.08
CA SER A 45 -10.84 19.60 -8.68
C SER A 45 -10.38 20.67 -7.70
N GLN A 46 -11.21 20.99 -6.70
CA GLN A 46 -10.87 21.96 -5.66
C GLN A 46 -9.88 21.33 -4.68
N GLY A 47 -10.10 20.08 -4.28
CA GLY A 47 -9.20 19.38 -3.37
C GLY A 47 -7.82 19.11 -3.97
N LEU A 48 -7.69 18.85 -5.28
CA LEU A 48 -6.38 18.69 -5.93
C LEU A 48 -5.49 19.94 -5.85
N SER A 49 -6.10 21.13 -5.83
CA SER A 49 -5.38 22.41 -5.77
C SER A 49 -4.92 22.78 -4.37
N ASP A 50 -5.48 22.13 -3.35
CA ASP A 50 -5.13 22.36 -1.96
C ASP A 50 -3.92 21.48 -1.58
N PRO A 51 -2.76 22.08 -1.25
CA PRO A 51 -1.57 21.35 -0.87
C PRO A 51 -1.75 20.52 0.41
N ASP A 52 -2.69 20.86 1.29
CA ASP A 52 -2.90 20.16 2.55
C ASP A 52 -3.54 18.77 2.34
N ASN A 53 -4.18 18.55 1.18
CA ASN A 53 -4.70 17.24 0.78
C ASN A 53 -3.62 16.30 0.21
N TRP A 54 -2.35 16.73 0.15
CA TRP A 54 -1.25 15.94 -0.39
C TRP A 54 -0.27 15.49 0.70
N CYS A 55 -0.02 14.18 0.74
CA CYS A 55 0.97 13.57 1.63
C CYS A 55 2.11 12.95 0.80
N PHE A 56 3.34 13.40 1.04
CA PHE A 56 4.53 12.80 0.41
C PHE A 56 4.95 11.54 1.16
N HIS A 57 5.45 10.54 0.44
CA HIS A 57 5.87 9.28 1.05
C HIS A 57 7.09 8.67 0.34
N GLY A 58 7.83 7.88 1.10
CA GLY A 58 8.88 7.00 0.59
C GLY A 58 8.34 5.59 0.38
N GLU A 59 8.97 4.84 -0.54
CA GLU A 59 8.66 3.44 -0.76
C GLU A 59 9.93 2.65 -1.09
N LEU A 60 10.08 1.46 -0.49
CA LEU A 60 10.99 0.43 -0.96
C LEU A 60 10.16 -0.72 -1.51
N SER A 61 10.47 -1.16 -2.73
CA SER A 61 9.77 -2.28 -3.36
C SER A 61 10.74 -3.35 -3.83
N ALA A 62 10.42 -4.60 -3.58
CA ALA A 62 11.16 -5.75 -4.06
C ALA A 62 10.19 -6.68 -4.80
N ARG A 63 10.46 -6.95 -6.07
CA ARG A 63 9.66 -7.84 -6.92
C ARG A 63 10.47 -9.05 -7.29
N PHE A 64 9.87 -10.23 -7.14
CA PHE A 64 10.35 -11.49 -7.68
C PHE A 64 9.25 -12.09 -8.56
N THR A 65 9.46 -12.09 -9.86
CA THR A 65 8.51 -12.49 -10.90
C THR A 65 7.24 -11.64 -10.84
N VAL A 66 6.12 -12.23 -10.41
CA VAL A 66 4.84 -11.57 -10.16
C VAL A 66 4.63 -11.23 -8.69
N LEU A 67 5.44 -11.75 -7.77
CA LEU A 67 5.31 -11.44 -6.34
C LEU A 67 6.06 -10.14 -6.04
N GLN A 68 5.45 -9.25 -5.28
CA GLN A 68 6.03 -7.96 -4.93
C GLN A 68 5.77 -7.64 -3.46
N ALA A 69 6.85 -7.39 -2.72
CA ALA A 69 6.84 -6.84 -1.39
C ALA A 69 7.09 -5.33 -1.45
N GLN A 70 6.37 -4.56 -0.63
CA GLN A 70 6.51 -3.11 -0.54
C GLN A 70 6.56 -2.69 0.92
N ALA A 71 7.42 -1.73 1.23
CA ALA A 71 7.45 -1.01 2.49
C ALA A 71 7.25 0.48 2.20
N LEU A 72 6.19 1.06 2.73
CA LEU A 72 5.83 2.46 2.54
C LEU A 72 5.99 3.22 3.85
N ILE A 73 6.43 4.47 3.76
CA ILE A 73 6.63 5.36 4.91
C ILE A 73 5.98 6.71 4.61
N PHE A 74 4.99 7.07 5.40
CA PHE A 74 4.26 8.34 5.30
C PHE A 74 4.50 9.17 6.58
N PRO A 75 4.96 10.42 6.49
CA PRO A 75 4.81 11.39 7.57
C PRO A 75 3.33 11.77 7.67
N VAL A 76 2.76 11.64 8.85
CA VAL A 76 1.34 11.94 9.10
C VAL A 76 1.21 12.93 10.25
N GLN A 77 0.20 13.79 10.18
CA GLN A 77 -0.19 14.59 11.34
C GLN A 77 -1.15 13.78 12.20
N CYS A 78 -0.90 13.76 13.50
CA CYS A 78 -1.71 13.08 14.49
C CYS A 78 -2.44 14.09 15.37
N ASN A 79 -3.41 13.60 16.15
CA ASN A 79 -4.17 14.42 17.08
C ASN A 79 -3.24 15.23 18.02
N ALA A 80 -3.71 16.40 18.44
CA ALA A 80 -2.97 17.38 19.24
C ALA A 80 -1.73 18.01 18.55
N GLY A 81 -1.63 17.93 17.22
CA GLY A 81 -0.55 18.58 16.46
C GLY A 81 0.78 17.84 16.48
N ASN A 82 0.81 16.62 17.00
CA ASN A 82 1.99 15.76 16.98
C ASN A 82 2.23 15.20 15.57
N GLN A 83 3.49 15.04 15.18
CA GLN A 83 3.87 14.37 13.94
C GLN A 83 4.07 12.87 14.21
N GLY A 84 3.45 12.03 13.39
CA GLY A 84 3.61 10.58 13.41
C GLY A 84 4.20 10.05 12.11
N ILE A 85 4.52 8.76 12.12
CA ILE A 85 5.04 8.01 10.98
C ILE A 85 4.14 6.81 10.77
N LEU A 86 3.46 6.76 9.62
CA LEU A 86 2.72 5.59 9.18
C LEU A 86 3.64 4.69 8.35
N LEU A 87 3.86 3.48 8.84
CA LEU A 87 4.63 2.43 8.19
C LEU A 87 3.67 1.39 7.64
N ILE A 88 3.75 1.09 6.34
CA ILE A 88 2.88 0.07 5.71
C ILE A 88 3.74 -1.00 5.05
N GLY A 89 3.58 -2.24 5.49
CA GLY A 89 4.19 -3.41 4.87
C GLY A 89 3.16 -4.16 4.02
N MET A 90 3.44 -4.36 2.73
CA MET A 90 2.48 -4.92 1.78
C MET A 90 3.05 -6.04 0.94
N GLY A 91 2.19 -7.02 0.65
CA GLY A 91 2.39 -8.05 -0.36
C GLY A 91 1.43 -7.83 -1.54
N SER A 92 1.93 -8.00 -2.76
CA SER A 92 1.16 -7.73 -3.97
C SER A 92 1.55 -8.64 -5.13
N LEU A 93 0.63 -8.78 -6.07
CA LEU A 93 0.81 -9.44 -7.35
C LEU A 93 0.98 -8.39 -8.43
N SER A 94 2.15 -8.34 -9.07
CA SER A 94 2.46 -7.51 -10.25
C SER A 94 2.26 -8.34 -11.52
N LEU A 95 1.11 -8.16 -12.15
CA LEU A 95 0.70 -8.88 -13.35
C LEU A 95 1.04 -8.06 -14.60
N PRO A 96 1.85 -8.58 -15.54
CA PRO A 96 2.14 -7.86 -16.77
C PRO A 96 0.88 -7.77 -17.65
N MET A 97 0.53 -6.56 -18.07
CA MET A 97 -0.62 -6.28 -18.93
C MET A 97 -0.17 -6.10 -20.39
N VAL A 98 0.92 -5.34 -20.60
CA VAL A 98 1.49 -5.08 -21.93
C VAL A 98 3.00 -5.29 -21.85
N GLY A 99 3.44 -6.52 -22.10
CA GLY A 99 4.85 -6.91 -22.01
C GLY A 99 5.46 -6.54 -20.65
N SER A 100 6.65 -5.93 -20.68
CA SER A 100 7.32 -5.38 -19.49
C SER A 100 7.00 -3.91 -19.22
N LEU A 101 6.27 -3.24 -20.13
CA LEU A 101 6.05 -1.79 -20.06
C LEU A 101 4.95 -1.41 -19.08
N LEU A 102 3.89 -2.22 -18.95
CA LEU A 102 2.74 -1.91 -18.11
C LEU A 102 2.34 -3.15 -17.28
N SER A 103 2.19 -2.96 -15.98
CA SER A 103 1.70 -3.97 -15.04
C SER A 103 0.55 -3.48 -14.18
N LEU A 104 -0.34 -4.40 -13.83
CA LEU A 104 -1.38 -4.24 -12.83
C LEU A 104 -0.87 -4.84 -11.51
N GLU A 105 -0.88 -4.06 -10.45
CA GLU A 105 -0.49 -4.49 -9.10
C GLU A 105 -1.73 -4.56 -8.21
N LEU A 106 -2.00 -5.73 -7.65
CA LEU A 106 -3.10 -5.95 -6.70
C LEU A 106 -2.54 -6.55 -5.42
N GLY A 107 -2.92 -6.03 -4.26
CA GLY A 107 -2.35 -6.55 -3.03
C GLY A 107 -2.96 -5.95 -1.77
N GLY A 108 -2.35 -6.31 -0.65
CA GLY A 108 -2.71 -5.79 0.64
C GLY A 108 -1.62 -6.01 1.67
N GLY A 109 -1.80 -5.41 2.82
CA GLY A 109 -0.80 -5.38 3.87
C GLY A 109 -1.33 -4.77 5.15
N VAL A 110 -0.43 -4.54 6.10
CA VAL A 110 -0.74 -3.98 7.41
C VAL A 110 0.00 -2.67 7.55
N GLY A 111 -0.67 -1.65 8.09
CA GLY A 111 -0.04 -0.36 8.37
C GLY A 111 -0.16 0.03 9.83
N LEU A 112 0.95 0.42 10.45
CA LEU A 112 1.02 0.87 11.84
C LEU A 112 1.45 2.33 11.87
N THR A 113 0.75 3.15 12.67
CA THR A 113 1.18 4.53 12.93
C THR A 113 1.93 4.58 14.24
N TYR A 114 3.15 5.09 14.19
CA TYR A 114 4.00 5.34 15.35
C TYR A 114 4.13 6.84 15.58
N VAL A 115 3.88 7.28 16.81
CA VAL A 115 4.03 8.67 17.25
C VAL A 115 5.28 8.73 18.14
N PRO A 116 6.38 9.35 17.67
CA PRO A 116 7.57 9.53 18.49
C PRO A 116 7.31 10.49 19.65
N SER A 117 8.11 10.34 20.71
CA SER A 117 8.16 11.33 21.80
C SER A 117 8.70 12.66 21.28
N THR A 118 7.94 13.74 21.50
CA THR A 118 8.31 15.11 21.11
C THR A 118 8.73 15.97 22.29
N SER A 119 8.51 15.51 23.53
CA SER A 119 8.90 16.15 24.79
C SER A 119 8.88 15.15 25.95
N ASP A 120 9.47 15.49 27.09
CA ASP A 120 9.54 14.63 28.29
C ASP A 120 8.16 14.15 28.79
N ASP A 121 7.10 14.92 28.53
CA ASP A 121 5.71 14.58 28.92
C ASP A 121 4.92 13.81 27.83
N VAL A 122 5.50 13.60 26.64
CA VAL A 122 4.83 12.89 25.53
C VAL A 122 5.53 11.56 25.33
N HIS A 123 4.90 10.49 25.79
CA HIS A 123 5.42 9.14 25.63
C HIS A 123 5.24 8.63 24.19
N PRO A 124 6.21 7.86 23.67
CA PRO A 124 6.09 7.25 22.36
C PRO A 124 4.91 6.28 22.36
N SER A 125 4.10 6.31 21.30
CA SER A 125 2.86 5.56 21.24
C SER A 125 2.55 5.05 19.83
N TYR A 126 1.65 4.07 19.76
CA TYR A 126 1.05 3.56 18.54
C TYR A 126 -0.38 4.06 18.40
N ILE A 127 -0.82 4.32 17.17
CA ILE A 127 -2.24 4.51 16.86
C ILE A 127 -2.74 3.25 16.16
N LEU A 128 -3.73 2.60 16.78
CA LEU A 128 -4.30 1.34 16.34
C LEU A 128 -5.46 1.55 15.34
N GLY A 129 -5.99 0.46 14.76
CA GLY A 129 -7.00 0.53 13.69
C GLY A 129 -8.30 1.24 14.05
N ARG A 130 -8.65 1.32 15.32
CA ARG A 130 -9.84 2.02 15.83
C ARG A 130 -9.57 3.47 16.25
N GLY A 131 -8.35 3.96 16.06
CA GLY A 131 -7.91 5.29 16.50
C GLY A 131 -7.41 5.34 17.94
N ASP A 132 -7.46 4.23 18.68
CA ASP A 132 -6.93 4.13 20.04
C ASP A 132 -5.42 4.37 20.04
N GLN A 133 -4.96 5.22 20.96
CA GLN A 133 -3.55 5.51 21.17
C GLN A 133 -3.04 4.73 22.38
N VAL A 134 -1.95 3.98 22.20
CA VAL A 134 -1.38 3.10 23.23
C VAL A 134 0.12 3.32 23.34
N GLU A 135 0.63 3.50 24.56
CA GLU A 135 2.06 3.72 24.81
C GLU A 135 2.89 2.47 24.48
N THR A 136 4.07 2.67 23.91
CA THR A 136 4.91 1.56 23.41
C THR A 136 5.50 0.65 24.49
N ASP A 137 5.48 1.07 25.75
CA ASP A 137 5.91 0.28 26.91
C ASP A 137 4.82 -0.70 27.38
N THR A 138 3.55 -0.37 27.14
CA THR A 138 2.39 -1.21 27.50
C THR A 138 2.07 -2.27 26.45
N MET A 139 2.44 -2.06 25.18
CA MET A 139 2.11 -2.96 24.08
C MET A 139 3.30 -3.22 23.16
N PRO A 140 3.69 -4.49 22.95
CA PRO A 140 4.77 -4.82 22.02
C PRO A 140 4.36 -4.57 20.57
N PHE A 141 5.33 -4.21 19.73
CA PHE A 141 5.13 -3.88 18.31
C PHE A 141 4.34 -4.92 17.52
N GLY A 142 4.59 -6.21 17.74
CA GLY A 142 3.88 -7.29 17.03
C GLY A 142 2.38 -7.35 17.37
N GLU A 143 2.02 -7.02 18.60
CA GLU A 143 0.62 -6.93 19.02
C GLU A 143 -0.05 -5.68 18.46
N ALA A 144 0.65 -4.54 18.47
CA ALA A 144 0.18 -3.31 17.84
C ALA A 144 -0.07 -3.50 16.33
N LEU A 145 0.83 -4.19 15.62
CA LEU A 145 0.63 -4.59 14.22
C LEU A 145 -0.60 -5.48 14.03
N TYR A 146 -0.84 -6.43 14.93
CA TYR A 146 -1.98 -7.34 14.82
C TYR A 146 -3.33 -6.62 14.97
N GLN A 147 -3.35 -5.54 15.76
CA GLN A 147 -4.51 -4.67 15.98
C GLN A 147 -4.57 -3.47 15.00
N SER A 148 -3.58 -3.37 14.11
CA SER A 148 -3.48 -2.29 13.13
C SER A 148 -4.36 -2.53 11.90
N PRO A 149 -4.77 -1.45 11.21
CA PRO A 149 -5.64 -1.56 10.05
C PRO A 149 -4.93 -2.25 8.88
N ILE A 150 -5.70 -3.02 8.13
CA ILE A 150 -5.29 -3.60 6.86
C ILE A 150 -5.42 -2.54 5.77
N TYR A 151 -4.44 -2.51 4.88
CA TYR A 151 -4.44 -1.71 3.66
C TYR A 151 -4.58 -2.62 2.45
N LEU A 152 -5.39 -2.20 1.49
CA LEU A 152 -5.50 -2.83 0.17
C LEU A 152 -4.95 -1.88 -0.89
N GLN A 153 -4.47 -2.43 -2.00
CA GLN A 153 -4.07 -1.60 -3.14
C GLN A 153 -4.53 -2.17 -4.48
N ALA A 154 -4.76 -1.24 -5.40
CA ALA A 154 -4.76 -1.48 -6.83
C ALA A 154 -3.88 -0.42 -7.49
N ALA A 155 -2.91 -0.83 -8.31
CA ALA A 155 -2.03 0.11 -8.99
C ALA A 155 -1.78 -0.28 -10.45
N LEU A 156 -1.52 0.72 -11.27
CA LEU A 156 -0.93 0.57 -12.59
C LEU A 156 0.50 1.08 -12.51
N SER A 157 1.45 0.23 -12.89
CA SER A 157 2.86 0.58 -12.93
C SER A 157 3.42 0.44 -14.33
N SER A 158 4.34 1.34 -14.67
CA SER A 158 5.08 1.32 -15.91
C SER A 158 6.57 1.42 -15.64
N GLU A 159 7.37 0.65 -16.38
CA GLU A 159 8.83 0.63 -16.29
C GLU A 159 9.43 1.12 -17.62
N LEU A 160 10.22 2.20 -17.55
CA LEU A 160 10.98 2.78 -18.66
C LEU A 160 12.47 2.75 -18.30
N GLY A 161 13.12 1.63 -18.63
CA GLY A 161 14.52 1.40 -18.24
C GLY A 161 14.66 1.27 -16.72
N PRO A 162 15.51 2.09 -16.06
CA PRO A 162 15.64 2.08 -14.61
C PRO A 162 14.56 2.89 -13.89
N VAL A 163 13.74 3.66 -14.61
CA VAL A 163 12.72 4.54 -14.01
C VAL A 163 11.37 3.83 -14.06
N GLY A 164 10.70 3.77 -12.92
CA GLY A 164 9.33 3.29 -12.78
C GLY A 164 8.37 4.44 -12.45
N LEU A 165 7.16 4.35 -12.97
CA LEU A 165 6.04 5.21 -12.61
C LEU A 165 4.89 4.34 -12.13
N ARG A 166 4.30 4.65 -10.99
CA ARG A 166 3.15 3.93 -10.45
C ARG A 166 2.02 4.88 -10.08
N LEU A 167 0.84 4.63 -10.63
CA LEU A 167 -0.42 5.21 -10.18
C LEU A 167 -1.11 4.18 -9.29
N ARG A 168 -1.27 4.47 -8.00
CA ARG A 168 -1.81 3.54 -7.00
C ARG A 168 -3.04 4.13 -6.34
N TYR A 169 -4.07 3.32 -6.17
CA TYR A 169 -5.14 3.57 -5.21
C TYR A 169 -4.91 2.72 -3.97
N LEU A 170 -4.66 3.37 -2.84
CA LEU A 170 -4.40 2.76 -1.54
C LEU A 170 -5.65 2.90 -0.69
N MET A 171 -6.17 1.80 -0.16
CA MET A 171 -7.41 1.76 0.59
C MET A 171 -7.12 1.33 2.02
N LYS A 172 -7.43 2.17 3.00
CA LYS A 172 -7.42 1.81 4.41
C LYS A 172 -8.72 1.11 4.75
N THR A 173 -8.66 0.01 5.48
CA THR A 173 -9.85 -0.72 5.94
C THR A 173 -10.13 -0.42 7.41
N LYS A 174 -11.37 -0.63 7.84
CA LYS A 174 -11.78 -0.58 9.26
C LYS A 174 -11.37 -1.84 10.05
N THR A 175 -10.65 -2.75 9.41
CA THR A 175 -10.44 -4.12 9.85
C THR A 175 -8.97 -4.35 10.16
N SER A 176 -8.70 -4.99 11.29
CA SER A 176 -7.36 -5.42 11.69
C SER A 176 -7.12 -6.90 11.38
N CYS A 177 -5.88 -7.37 11.52
CA CYS A 177 -5.60 -8.80 11.46
C CYS A 177 -6.36 -9.57 12.56
N ALA A 178 -6.51 -8.98 13.75
CA ALA A 178 -7.30 -9.56 14.83
C ALA A 178 -8.76 -9.80 14.43
N ASP A 179 -9.37 -8.87 13.70
CA ASP A 179 -10.76 -9.02 13.23
C ASP A 179 -10.87 -10.11 12.14
N VAL A 180 -9.90 -10.19 11.22
CA VAL A 180 -9.87 -11.17 10.12
C VAL A 180 -9.76 -12.61 10.62
N PHE A 181 -8.87 -12.85 11.57
CA PHE A 181 -8.66 -14.19 12.16
C PHE A 181 -9.64 -14.47 13.32
N GLY A 182 -10.40 -13.45 13.75
CA GLY A 182 -11.48 -13.56 14.71
C GLY A 182 -12.84 -13.80 14.05
N GLU A 183 -13.89 -13.23 14.63
CA GLU A 183 -15.27 -13.52 14.23
C GLU A 183 -15.72 -12.82 12.93
N ALA A 184 -15.06 -11.73 12.53
CA ALA A 184 -15.45 -10.97 11.34
C ALA A 184 -15.08 -11.69 10.03
N GLY A 185 -14.07 -12.57 10.08
CA GLY A 185 -13.64 -13.43 8.97
C GLY A 185 -12.95 -12.69 7.81
N VAL A 186 -12.45 -13.46 6.84
CA VAL A 186 -11.58 -12.94 5.75
C VAL A 186 -12.26 -11.89 4.87
N TRP A 187 -13.57 -11.92 4.71
CA TRP A 187 -14.28 -10.94 3.87
C TRP A 187 -14.35 -9.54 4.49
N SER A 188 -14.09 -9.41 5.80
CA SER A 188 -14.07 -8.11 6.47
C SER A 188 -13.00 -7.16 5.93
N ILE A 189 -11.94 -7.68 5.27
CA ILE A 189 -10.91 -6.87 4.60
C ILE A 189 -11.48 -5.91 3.53
N PHE A 190 -12.69 -6.16 3.02
CA PHE A 190 -13.32 -5.27 2.04
C PHE A 190 -14.17 -4.16 2.67
N ASN A 191 -14.19 -4.06 4.01
CA ASN A 191 -14.80 -2.94 4.71
C ASN A 191 -13.86 -1.72 4.70
N VAL A 192 -13.86 -1.01 3.57
CA VAL A 192 -13.00 0.15 3.31
C VAL A 192 -13.47 1.36 4.14
N ASP A 193 -12.51 2.02 4.78
CA ASP A 193 -12.67 3.25 5.55
C ASP A 193 -12.45 4.47 4.66
N SER A 194 -11.25 4.55 4.08
CA SER A 194 -10.80 5.68 3.27
C SER A 194 -9.89 5.21 2.14
N GLY A 195 -9.73 6.07 1.13
CA GLY A 195 -8.89 5.81 -0.03
C GLY A 195 -7.96 6.98 -0.34
N ALA A 196 -6.79 6.68 -0.88
CA ALA A 196 -5.79 7.65 -1.28
C ALA A 196 -5.29 7.34 -2.70
N LEU A 197 -5.23 8.35 -3.56
CA LEU A 197 -4.64 8.22 -4.89
C LEU A 197 -3.17 8.66 -4.86
N SER A 198 -2.25 7.73 -5.04
CA SER A 198 -0.80 7.98 -5.07
C SER A 198 -0.25 8.00 -6.49
N LEU A 199 0.65 8.95 -6.75
CA LEU A 199 1.60 8.89 -7.86
C LEU A 199 3.00 8.67 -7.29
N VAL A 200 3.70 7.64 -7.77
CA VAL A 200 5.02 7.24 -7.28
C VAL A 200 6.00 7.19 -8.44
N LEU A 201 7.13 7.86 -8.28
CA LEU A 201 8.30 7.70 -9.14
C LEU A 201 9.27 6.77 -8.43
N SER A 202 9.74 5.73 -9.12
CA SER A 202 10.71 4.78 -8.57
C SER A 202 11.96 4.67 -9.43
N LEU A 203 13.07 4.39 -8.78
CA LEU A 203 14.34 4.08 -9.39
C LEU A 203 14.70 2.64 -9.05
N LYS A 204 14.82 1.81 -10.08
CA LYS A 204 15.31 0.44 -9.97
C LYS A 204 16.80 0.46 -9.68
N MET A 205 17.17 -0.19 -8.58
CA MET A 205 18.56 -0.30 -8.13
C MET A 205 19.24 -1.55 -8.71
N PHE A 206 18.51 -2.65 -8.80
CA PHE A 206 18.94 -3.94 -9.35
C PHE A 206 17.76 -4.66 -10.00
#